data_AF-A0A7C0YB95-F1
#
_entry.id   AF-A0A7C0YB95-F1
#
_cell.length_a   1.000
_cell.length_b   1.000
_cell.length_c   1.000
_cell.angle_alpha   90.00
_cell.angle_beta   90.00
_cell.angle_gamma   90.00
#
_symmetry.space_group_name_H-M   'P 1'
#
loop_
_entity.id
_entity.type
_entity.pdbx_description
1 polymer ?
#
loop_
_entity_poly.entity_id
_entity_poly.type
_entity_poly.pdbx_seq_one_letter_code
_entity_poly.pdbx_strand_id
1 'polypeptide(L)'
;MKLPKAIVGIDPGTTSAVAVISLKGKLIALESRRNFGKDEMIKFISSVCFPSMVATDRALPPSVVVKISSSFNSSLFVPEEDLKHGEKLELVKGFAVKDSHQKDALAAALYAYKRNEERLRRVEKALGNLNLWEYVDEVKDMILRGKCRNIAEAIDLVLSPKNRGAEKRVKAKPVTKADLEGIVNKLREALKDKERSLSILERYAGKLEERVRELEEENKRLAKRKSKKDVPKKFELRIKNLETELRKKAEAIRERNEVINTLKNLEKIRKEGFVPVKIVKNSSYEELLEAEKKFGIWKDVLYFK
;
A
#
# COMPACT_ATOMS: atom_id res chain seq x y z
N MET A 1 -20.22 34.88 10.72
CA MET A 1 -18.90 34.24 10.60
C MET A 1 -19.04 33.08 9.63
N LYS A 2 -18.17 32.96 8.61
CA LYS A 2 -18.21 31.82 7.67
C LYS A 2 -17.73 30.57 8.43
N LEU A 3 -18.51 29.49 8.41
CA LEU A 3 -18.10 28.25 9.07
C LEU A 3 -16.81 27.70 8.44
N PRO A 4 -15.90 27.10 9.23
CA PRO A 4 -14.63 26.60 8.73
C PRO A 4 -14.86 25.40 7.81
N LYS A 5 -14.01 25.28 6.79
CA LYS A 5 -13.96 24.08 5.96
C LYS A 5 -13.18 22.98 6.67
N ALA A 6 -13.66 21.74 6.60
CA ALA A 6 -13.16 20.67 7.46
C ALA A 6 -13.23 19.28 6.82
N ILE A 7 -12.45 18.36 7.40
CA ILE A 7 -12.58 16.92 7.17
C ILE A 7 -13.40 16.35 8.34
N VAL A 8 -14.39 15.52 8.04
CA VAL A 8 -15.30 14.94 9.03
C VAL A 8 -15.14 13.43 9.05
N GLY A 9 -14.78 12.86 10.19
CA GLY A 9 -14.77 11.41 10.40
C GLY A 9 -16.06 10.95 11.07
N ILE A 10 -16.61 9.83 10.60
CA ILE A 10 -17.87 9.28 11.10
C ILE A 10 -17.69 7.81 11.44
N ASP A 11 -18.02 7.45 12.68
CA ASP A 11 -18.18 6.07 13.14
C ASP A 11 -19.67 5.79 13.36
N PRO A 12 -20.36 5.08 12.46
CA PRO A 12 -21.78 4.79 12.59
C PRO A 12 -22.05 3.50 13.37
N GLY A 13 -23.08 3.51 14.20
CA GLY A 13 -23.51 2.35 14.99
C GLY A 13 -24.62 2.72 15.98
N THR A 14 -24.92 1.82 16.93
CA THR A 14 -25.87 2.08 18.03
C THR A 14 -25.46 3.32 18.83
N THR A 15 -24.17 3.43 19.10
CA THR A 15 -23.51 4.67 19.47
C THR A 15 -22.72 5.10 18.25
N SER A 16 -23.02 6.28 17.72
CA SER A 16 -22.24 6.83 16.62
C SER A 16 -21.45 8.04 17.09
N ALA A 17 -20.36 8.34 16.40
CA ALA A 17 -19.51 9.46 16.70
C ALA A 17 -19.16 10.26 15.45
N VAL A 18 -18.96 11.56 15.64
CA VAL A 18 -18.52 12.50 14.61
C VAL A 18 -17.32 13.26 15.12
N ALA A 19 -16.25 13.24 14.34
CA ALA A 19 -15.06 14.04 14.56
C ALA A 19 -14.90 15.06 13.44
N VAL A 20 -14.60 16.30 13.77
CA VAL A 20 -14.41 17.40 12.81
C VAL A 20 -13.02 17.96 12.99
N ILE A 21 -12.19 17.90 11.96
CA ILE A 21 -10.84 18.46 11.95
C ILE A 21 -10.70 19.52 10.86
N SER A 22 -9.99 20.60 11.18
CA SER A 22 -9.65 21.66 10.22
C SER A 22 -8.77 21.12 9.09
N LEU A 23 -8.68 21.87 7.99
CA LEU A 23 -7.74 21.58 6.89
C LEU A 23 -6.25 21.81 7.25
N LYS A 24 -5.95 22.01 8.55
CA LYS A 24 -4.61 22.08 9.16
C LYS A 24 -4.38 20.96 10.18
N GLY A 25 -5.29 19.98 10.28
CA GLY A 25 -5.17 18.83 11.18
C GLY A 25 -5.54 19.10 12.64
N LYS A 26 -6.01 20.31 12.98
CA LYS A 26 -6.48 20.62 14.34
C LYS A 26 -7.92 20.14 14.56
N LEU A 27 -8.19 19.54 15.72
CA LEU A 27 -9.53 19.15 16.14
C LEU A 27 -10.42 20.38 16.40
N ILE A 28 -11.61 20.39 15.80
CA ILE A 28 -12.63 21.44 15.96
C ILE A 28 -13.74 20.95 16.89
N ALA A 29 -14.25 19.74 16.64
CA ALA A 29 -15.33 19.15 17.42
C ALA A 29 -15.21 17.63 17.44
N LEU A 30 -15.63 17.02 18.55
CA LEU A 30 -15.67 15.57 18.74
C LEU A 30 -16.84 15.22 19.63
N GLU A 31 -17.78 14.45 19.11
CA GLU A 31 -19.02 14.12 19.82
C GLU A 31 -19.43 12.68 19.52
N SER A 32 -19.89 11.97 20.54
CA SER A 32 -20.50 10.64 20.44
C SER A 32 -21.82 10.64 21.18
N ARG A 33 -22.84 9.99 20.61
CA ARG A 33 -24.15 9.82 21.25
C ARG A 33 -24.76 8.48 20.90
N ARG A 34 -25.54 7.94 21.84
CA ARG A 34 -26.41 6.79 21.56
C ARG A 34 -27.57 7.27 20.70
N ASN A 35 -27.95 6.47 19.70
CA ASN A 35 -29.00 6.81 18.71
C ASN A 35 -28.69 8.10 17.92
N PHE A 36 -27.41 8.45 17.74
CA PHE A 36 -27.03 9.62 16.96
C PHE A 36 -27.35 9.37 15.48
N GLY A 37 -28.54 9.76 15.05
CA GLY A 37 -29.05 9.44 13.72
C GLY A 37 -28.39 10.29 12.63
N LYS A 38 -28.55 9.86 11.38
CA LYS A 38 -28.05 10.57 10.18
C LYS A 38 -28.42 12.07 10.19
N ASP A 39 -29.69 12.39 10.45
CA ASP A 39 -30.18 13.77 10.39
C ASP A 39 -29.62 14.62 11.55
N GLU A 40 -29.41 14.03 12.72
CA GLU A 40 -28.77 14.71 13.85
C GLU A 40 -27.28 14.93 13.60
N MET A 41 -26.58 13.95 13.01
CA MET A 41 -25.19 14.12 12.58
C MET A 41 -25.08 15.25 11.57
N ILE A 42 -25.97 15.32 10.58
CA ILE A 42 -25.99 16.41 9.59
C ILE A 42 -26.20 17.77 10.29
N LYS A 43 -27.14 17.85 11.24
CA LYS A 43 -27.38 19.09 12.02
C LYS A 43 -26.13 19.50 12.80
N PHE A 44 -25.50 18.55 13.50
CA PHE A 44 -24.28 18.80 14.27
C PHE A 44 -23.12 19.25 13.37
N ILE A 45 -22.87 18.54 12.27
CA ILE A 45 -21.81 18.88 11.32
C ILE A 45 -22.04 20.29 10.75
N SER A 46 -23.28 20.60 10.36
CA SER A 46 -23.65 21.90 9.80
C SER A 46 -23.54 23.05 10.80
N SER A 47 -23.57 22.79 12.11
CA SER A 47 -23.41 23.86 13.11
C SER A 47 -21.94 24.20 13.39
N VAL A 48 -21.00 23.31 13.06
CA VAL A 48 -19.57 23.47 13.39
C VAL A 48 -18.67 23.66 12.18
N CYS A 49 -19.05 23.20 10.98
CA CYS A 49 -18.19 23.29 9.80
C CYS A 49 -18.95 23.20 8.46
N PHE A 50 -18.22 23.45 7.38
CA PHE A 50 -18.63 23.10 6.02
C PHE A 50 -17.77 21.91 5.52
N PRO A 51 -18.29 20.68 5.44
CA PRO A 51 -17.48 19.49 5.17
C PRO A 51 -16.92 19.50 3.76
N SER A 52 -15.60 19.54 3.63
CA SER A 52 -14.89 19.33 2.36
C SER A 52 -14.82 17.85 2.02
N MET A 53 -14.61 17.01 3.03
CA MET A 53 -14.44 15.58 2.91
C MET A 53 -15.06 14.87 4.12
N VAL A 54 -15.72 13.74 3.88
CA VAL A 54 -16.24 12.84 4.90
C VAL A 54 -15.46 11.54 4.85
N ALA A 55 -15.07 10.99 5.99
CA ALA A 55 -14.21 9.83 6.11
C ALA A 55 -14.80 8.78 7.06
N THR A 56 -14.43 7.51 6.82
CA THR A 56 -14.73 6.36 7.68
C THR A 56 -13.47 5.51 7.82
N ASP A 57 -13.42 4.68 8.85
CA ASP A 57 -12.33 3.75 9.15
C ASP A 57 -12.45 2.40 8.43
N ARG A 58 -13.53 2.18 7.68
CA ARG A 58 -13.82 0.96 6.92
C ARG A 58 -13.54 1.11 5.43
N ALA A 59 -12.95 0.10 4.82
CA ALA A 59 -12.70 0.06 3.37
C ALA A 59 -14.02 0.02 2.58
N LEU A 60 -15.00 -0.72 3.08
CA LEU A 60 -16.39 -0.70 2.60
C LEU A 60 -17.19 0.33 3.41
N PRO A 61 -17.54 1.48 2.82
CA PRO A 61 -18.15 2.57 3.57
C PRO A 61 -19.58 2.23 3.99
N PRO A 62 -19.96 2.46 5.26
CA PRO A 62 -21.33 2.27 5.69
C PRO A 62 -22.31 3.19 4.95
N SER A 63 -23.51 2.70 4.63
CA SER A 63 -24.53 3.43 3.86
C SER A 63 -24.85 4.83 4.44
N VAL A 64 -24.85 4.96 5.77
CA VAL A 64 -25.08 6.23 6.45
C VAL A 64 -23.99 7.26 6.11
N VAL A 65 -22.73 6.85 6.09
CA VAL A 65 -21.59 7.74 5.78
C VAL A 65 -21.67 8.22 4.33
N VAL A 66 -21.99 7.33 3.38
CA VAL A 66 -22.20 7.67 1.97
C VAL A 66 -23.32 8.71 1.80
N LYS A 67 -24.45 8.51 2.50
CA LYS A 67 -25.59 9.45 2.48
C LYS A 67 -25.23 10.81 3.08
N ILE A 68 -24.46 10.84 4.18
CA ILE A 68 -24.01 12.08 4.80
C ILE A 68 -23.06 12.84 3.87
N SER A 69 -22.07 12.14 3.27
CA SER A 69 -21.15 12.74 2.29
C SER A 69 -21.92 13.38 1.12
N SER A 70 -22.91 12.66 0.60
CA SER A 70 -23.77 13.14 -0.49
C SER A 70 -24.59 14.37 -0.09
N SER A 71 -25.10 14.40 1.15
CA SER A 71 -25.89 15.52 1.67
C SER A 71 -25.11 16.83 1.74
N PHE A 72 -23.79 16.75 1.98
CA PHE A 72 -22.89 17.92 1.99
C PHE A 72 -22.18 18.19 0.66
N ASN A 73 -22.49 17.40 -0.38
CA ASN A 73 -21.74 17.38 -1.64
C ASN A 73 -20.22 17.29 -1.42
N SER A 74 -19.81 16.57 -0.37
CA SER A 74 -18.42 16.41 0.04
C SER A 74 -17.85 15.12 -0.54
N SER A 75 -16.53 15.07 -0.72
CA SER A 75 -15.86 13.85 -1.16
C SER A 75 -15.90 12.80 -0.04
N LEU A 76 -16.19 11.55 -0.39
CA LEU A 76 -16.05 10.43 0.54
C LEU A 76 -14.62 9.88 0.47
N PHE A 77 -13.97 9.80 1.62
CA PHE A 77 -12.68 9.14 1.79
C PHE A 77 -12.90 7.78 2.46
N VAL A 78 -12.31 6.74 1.86
CA VAL A 78 -12.25 5.39 2.40
C VAL A 78 -10.80 4.90 2.39
N PRO A 79 -10.33 4.21 3.42
CA PRO A 79 -9.02 3.56 3.41
C PRO A 79 -9.01 2.35 2.45
N GLU A 80 -7.81 1.92 2.04
CA GLU A 80 -7.64 0.74 1.17
C GLU A 80 -8.04 -0.56 1.88
N GLU A 81 -7.78 -0.64 3.19
CA GLU A 81 -8.19 -1.71 4.10
C GLU A 81 -8.75 -1.08 5.38
N ASP A 82 -9.53 -1.86 6.15
CA ASP A 82 -10.02 -1.41 7.45
C ASP A 82 -8.87 -0.99 8.37
N LEU A 83 -9.00 0.18 9.00
CA LEU A 83 -7.97 0.70 9.91
C LEU A 83 -7.78 -0.24 11.10
N LYS A 84 -6.54 -0.69 11.31
CA LYS A 84 -6.21 -1.59 12.42
C LYS A 84 -6.24 -0.84 13.74
N HIS A 85 -6.52 -1.56 14.82
CA HIS A 85 -6.61 -0.98 16.16
C HIS A 85 -5.35 -0.19 16.56
N GLY A 86 -4.16 -0.72 16.25
CA GLY A 86 -2.89 -0.05 16.52
C GLY A 86 -2.71 1.24 15.72
N GLU A 87 -3.13 1.26 14.45
CA GLU A 87 -3.05 2.46 13.60
C GLU A 87 -3.98 3.57 14.13
N LYS A 88 -5.19 3.20 14.56
CA LYS A 88 -6.13 4.14 15.17
C LYS A 88 -5.54 4.78 16.44
N LEU A 89 -4.95 3.97 17.32
CA LEU A 89 -4.31 4.45 18.57
C LEU A 89 -3.17 5.42 18.30
N GLU A 90 -2.30 5.13 17.34
CA GLU A 90 -1.21 6.02 16.97
C GLU A 90 -1.70 7.35 16.38
N LEU A 91 -2.77 7.32 15.57
CA LEU A 91 -3.35 8.54 15.00
C LEU A 91 -3.95 9.46 16.06
N VAL A 92 -4.68 8.90 17.03
CA VAL A 92 -5.35 9.71 18.07
C VAL A 92 -4.44 10.10 19.23
N LYS A 93 -3.17 9.67 19.21
CA LYS A 93 -2.21 9.95 20.27
C LYS A 93 -2.06 11.46 20.47
N GLY A 94 -2.30 11.93 21.70
CA GLY A 94 -2.26 13.36 22.04
C GLY A 94 -3.61 14.08 21.95
N PHE A 95 -4.70 13.39 21.61
CA PHE A 95 -6.06 13.93 21.68
C PHE A 95 -6.83 13.34 22.86
N ALA A 96 -7.67 14.15 23.50
CA ALA A 96 -8.58 13.70 24.54
C ALA A 96 -9.83 13.07 23.89
N VAL A 97 -9.98 11.75 24.05
CA VAL A 97 -11.14 10.98 23.59
C VAL A 97 -11.88 10.40 24.79
N LYS A 98 -13.22 10.43 24.78
CA LYS A 98 -14.03 9.94 25.91
C LYS A 98 -14.38 8.46 25.81
N ASP A 99 -14.47 7.93 24.58
CA ASP A 99 -14.86 6.54 24.33
C ASP A 99 -14.24 6.00 23.03
N SER A 100 -14.45 4.70 22.77
CA SER A 100 -13.94 4.01 21.59
C SER A 100 -14.53 4.52 20.28
N HIS A 101 -15.76 5.05 20.27
CA HIS A 101 -16.41 5.55 19.07
C HIS A 101 -15.83 6.90 18.65
N GLN A 102 -15.60 7.80 19.62
CA GLN A 102 -14.88 9.06 19.39
C GLN A 102 -13.48 8.80 18.86
N LYS A 103 -12.78 7.78 19.41
CA LYS A 103 -11.48 7.35 18.90
C LYS A 103 -11.57 6.93 17.43
N ASP A 104 -12.54 6.11 17.08
CA ASP A 104 -12.68 5.57 15.72
C ASP A 104 -13.07 6.67 14.71
N ALA A 105 -14.00 7.54 15.06
CA ALA A 105 -14.36 8.71 14.25
C ALA A 105 -13.17 9.67 14.07
N LEU A 106 -12.42 9.95 15.14
CA LEU A 106 -11.24 10.81 15.07
C LEU A 106 -10.12 10.19 14.24
N ALA A 107 -9.87 8.89 14.40
CA ALA A 107 -8.89 8.16 13.61
C ALA A 107 -9.22 8.22 12.12
N ALA A 108 -10.49 8.04 11.74
CA ALA A 108 -10.94 8.16 10.35
C ALA A 108 -10.64 9.56 9.76
N ALA A 109 -10.97 10.62 10.51
CA ALA A 109 -10.69 12.00 10.08
C ALA A 109 -9.17 12.26 9.93
N LEU A 110 -8.38 11.89 10.94
CA LEU A 110 -6.94 12.11 10.96
C LEU A 110 -6.22 11.30 9.89
N TYR A 111 -6.67 10.07 9.63
CA TYR A 111 -6.12 9.25 8.56
C TYR A 111 -6.36 9.90 7.18
N ALA A 112 -7.59 10.39 6.94
CA ALA A 112 -7.92 11.12 5.72
C ALA A 112 -7.08 12.40 5.56
N TYR A 113 -6.87 13.15 6.65
CA TYR A 113 -5.96 14.31 6.65
C TYR A 113 -4.53 13.90 6.31
N LYS A 114 -3.98 12.88 6.99
CA LYS A 114 -2.60 12.42 6.78
C LYS A 114 -2.34 11.99 5.34
N ARG A 115 -3.31 11.32 4.69
CA ARG A 115 -3.23 10.95 3.26
C ARG A 115 -3.28 12.15 2.32
N ASN A 116 -3.84 13.28 2.74
CA ASN A 116 -3.92 14.51 1.93
C ASN A 116 -2.93 15.60 2.39
N GLU A 117 -2.19 15.39 3.47
CA GLU A 117 -1.41 16.42 4.16
C GLU A 117 -0.37 17.06 3.26
N GLU A 118 0.37 16.25 2.50
CA GLU A 118 1.37 16.76 1.56
C GLU A 118 0.73 17.63 0.46
N ARG A 119 -0.41 17.19 -0.09
CA ARG A 119 -1.14 17.94 -1.12
C ARG A 119 -1.64 19.28 -0.56
N LEU A 120 -2.18 19.28 0.66
CA LEU A 120 -2.64 20.50 1.33
C LEU A 120 -1.48 21.45 1.66
N ARG A 121 -0.31 20.95 2.09
CA ARG A 121 0.90 21.77 2.32
C ARG A 121 1.44 22.39 1.04
N ARG A 122 1.42 21.65 -0.08
CA ARG A 122 1.81 22.21 -1.40
C ARG A 122 0.92 23.39 -1.80
N VAL A 123 -0.37 23.34 -1.49
CA VAL A 123 -1.31 24.45 -1.72
C VAL A 123 -0.94 25.66 -0.89
N GLU A 124 -0.68 25.48 0.41
CA GLU A 124 -0.25 26.58 1.29
C GLU A 124 1.01 27.25 0.78
N LYS A 125 2.02 26.46 0.37
CA LYS A 125 3.27 26.99 -0.19
C LYS A 125 3.04 27.76 -1.50
N ALA A 126 2.22 27.21 -2.40
CA ALA A 126 1.94 27.84 -3.68
C ALA A 126 1.22 29.19 -3.51
N LEU A 127 0.19 29.25 -2.67
CA LEU A 127 -0.53 30.49 -2.40
C LEU A 127 0.28 31.47 -1.56
N GLY A 128 1.11 30.99 -0.65
CA GLY A 128 2.02 31.81 0.14
C GLY A 128 3.04 32.56 -0.73
N ASN A 129 3.61 31.89 -1.74
CA ASN A 129 4.51 32.51 -2.70
C ASN A 129 3.83 33.61 -3.55
N LEU A 130 2.50 33.53 -3.71
CA LEU A 130 1.69 34.49 -4.46
C LEU A 130 1.04 35.55 -3.55
N ASN A 131 1.29 35.51 -2.23
CA ASN A 131 0.61 36.34 -1.21
C ASN A 131 -0.93 36.23 -1.22
N LEU A 132 -1.47 35.06 -1.58
CA LEU A 132 -2.90 34.79 -1.70
C LEU A 132 -3.45 33.97 -0.51
N TRP A 133 -3.06 34.33 0.71
CA TRP A 133 -3.38 33.57 1.93
C TRP A 133 -4.88 33.46 2.22
N GLU A 134 -5.67 34.46 1.84
CA GLU A 134 -7.13 34.48 2.05
C GLU A 134 -7.86 33.35 1.30
N TYR A 135 -7.28 32.84 0.21
CA TYR A 135 -7.88 31.81 -0.64
C TYR A 135 -7.46 30.38 -0.29
N VAL A 136 -6.59 30.18 0.72
CA VAL A 136 -6.02 28.87 1.06
C VAL A 136 -7.10 27.84 1.34
N ASP A 137 -8.06 28.15 2.20
CA ASP A 137 -9.12 27.21 2.56
C ASP A 137 -10.06 26.94 1.37
N GLU A 138 -10.24 27.92 0.47
CA GLU A 138 -11.06 27.77 -0.73
C GLU A 138 -10.43 26.85 -1.76
N VAL A 139 -9.13 27.04 -2.02
CA VAL A 139 -8.36 26.18 -2.94
C VAL A 139 -8.23 24.76 -2.37
N LYS A 140 -7.93 24.62 -1.07
CA LYS A 140 -7.86 23.31 -0.41
C LYS A 140 -9.18 22.53 -0.50
N ASP A 141 -10.30 23.20 -0.30
CA ASP A 141 -11.63 22.58 -0.42
C ASP A 141 -11.96 22.14 -1.84
N MET A 142 -11.63 22.94 -2.86
CA MET A 142 -11.83 22.50 -4.26
C MET A 142 -10.99 21.27 -4.60
N ILE A 143 -9.78 21.22 -4.08
CA ILE A 143 -8.85 20.10 -4.21
C ILE A 143 -9.41 18.83 -3.55
N LEU A 144 -9.88 18.93 -2.31
CA LEU A 144 -10.41 17.79 -1.57
C LEU A 144 -11.69 17.25 -2.20
N ARG A 145 -12.56 18.15 -2.68
CA ARG A 145 -13.80 17.77 -3.40
C ARG A 145 -13.56 17.20 -4.80
N GLY A 146 -12.32 17.14 -5.28
CA GLY A 146 -11.99 16.63 -6.62
C GLY A 146 -12.51 17.50 -7.77
N LYS A 147 -12.74 18.80 -7.53
CA LYS A 147 -13.29 19.73 -8.55
C LYS A 147 -12.24 20.31 -9.50
N CYS A 148 -10.98 19.96 -9.31
CA CYS A 148 -9.84 20.46 -10.08
C CYS A 148 -8.80 19.35 -10.27
N ARG A 149 -8.08 19.38 -11.39
CA ARG A 149 -7.06 18.39 -11.76
C ARG A 149 -5.71 18.70 -11.14
N ASN A 150 -5.38 19.99 -10.97
CA ASN A 150 -4.12 20.43 -10.38
C ASN A 150 -4.31 21.71 -9.54
N ILE A 151 -3.26 22.11 -8.82
CA ILE A 151 -3.29 23.27 -7.92
C ILE A 151 -3.47 24.58 -8.72
N ALA A 152 -2.86 24.71 -9.89
CA ALA A 152 -2.96 25.92 -10.71
C ALA A 152 -4.40 26.16 -11.18
N GLU A 153 -5.07 25.13 -11.71
CA GLU A 153 -6.49 25.18 -12.07
C GLU A 153 -7.37 25.52 -10.86
N ALA A 154 -7.04 24.99 -9.68
CA ALA A 154 -7.76 25.33 -8.46
C ALA A 154 -7.62 26.81 -8.11
N ILE A 155 -6.41 27.38 -8.23
CA ILE A 155 -6.16 28.80 -7.99
C ILE A 155 -6.95 29.65 -9.00
N ASP A 156 -6.85 29.34 -10.29
CA ASP A 156 -7.54 30.08 -11.35
C ASP A 156 -9.07 30.06 -11.16
N LEU A 157 -9.64 28.91 -10.77
CA LEU A 157 -11.07 28.78 -10.51
C LEU A 157 -11.53 29.60 -9.29
N VAL A 158 -10.72 29.71 -8.22
CA VAL A 158 -11.07 30.56 -7.07
C VAL A 158 -10.97 32.04 -7.44
N LEU A 159 -9.92 32.42 -8.16
CA LEU A 159 -9.67 33.82 -8.51
C LEU A 159 -10.62 34.33 -9.60
N SER A 160 -11.14 33.44 -10.44
CA SER A 160 -12.04 33.76 -11.55
C SER A 160 -13.31 34.50 -11.08
N PRO A 161 -13.66 35.65 -11.69
CA PRO A 161 -14.82 36.45 -11.29
C PRO A 161 -16.17 35.72 -11.41
N LYS A 162 -16.25 34.63 -12.19
CA LYS A 162 -17.44 33.78 -12.31
C LYS A 162 -17.86 33.09 -11.00
N ASN A 163 -16.94 32.88 -10.04
CA ASN A 163 -17.25 32.22 -8.76
C ASN A 163 -17.49 33.20 -7.60
N ARG A 164 -17.32 34.52 -7.80
CA ARG A 164 -17.62 35.54 -6.76
C ARG A 164 -19.12 35.83 -6.61
N GLY A 165 -19.99 35.15 -7.36
CA GLY A 165 -21.43 35.43 -7.43
C GLY A 165 -22.29 34.18 -7.36
N ALA A 166 -22.20 33.41 -6.27
CA ALA A 166 -23.15 32.33 -5.98
C ALA A 166 -24.09 32.67 -4.81
N GLU A 167 -24.41 33.95 -4.60
CA GLU A 167 -25.59 34.39 -3.85
C GLU A 167 -26.14 35.66 -4.51
N LYS A 168 -26.88 35.50 -5.61
CA LYS A 168 -27.98 36.39 -6.03
C LYS A 168 -28.63 35.75 -7.24
N ARG A 169 -29.82 35.19 -7.05
CA ARG A 169 -30.78 34.97 -8.14
C ARG A 169 -31.10 36.34 -8.73
N VAL A 170 -30.44 36.73 -9.81
CA VAL A 170 -30.81 37.91 -10.59
C VAL A 170 -31.86 37.47 -11.60
N LYS A 171 -33.07 38.04 -11.49
CA LYS A 171 -34.13 37.94 -12.50
C LYS A 171 -33.55 38.39 -13.84
N ALA A 172 -33.66 37.55 -14.86
CA ALA A 172 -33.15 37.84 -16.20
C ALA A 172 -33.85 39.09 -16.77
N LYS A 173 -33.06 40.10 -17.14
CA LYS A 173 -33.52 41.19 -18.01
C LYS A 173 -33.62 40.68 -19.46
N PRO A 174 -34.55 41.20 -20.28
CA PRO A 174 -34.63 40.84 -21.69
C PRO A 174 -33.35 41.30 -22.40
N VAL A 175 -32.68 40.36 -23.06
CA VAL A 175 -31.41 40.55 -23.78
C VAL A 175 -31.70 41.23 -25.11
N THR A 176 -30.96 42.29 -25.46
CA THR A 176 -31.13 42.99 -26.75
C THR A 176 -30.38 42.28 -27.88
N LYS A 177 -30.73 42.54 -29.17
CA LYS A 177 -30.03 41.94 -30.32
C LYS A 177 -28.53 42.23 -30.36
N ALA A 178 -28.11 43.41 -29.89
CA ALA A 178 -26.70 43.79 -29.80
C ALA A 178 -25.92 42.97 -28.75
N ASP A 179 -26.58 42.63 -27.63
CA ASP A 179 -25.98 41.75 -26.60
C ASP A 179 -25.79 40.32 -27.12
N LEU A 180 -26.71 39.82 -27.96
CA LEU A 180 -26.61 38.52 -28.60
C LEU A 180 -25.44 38.44 -29.59
N GLU A 181 -25.21 39.49 -30.40
CA GLU A 181 -24.06 39.53 -31.32
C GLU A 181 -22.72 39.55 -30.58
N GLY A 182 -22.63 40.29 -29.46
CA GLY A 182 -21.45 40.28 -28.59
C GLY A 182 -21.19 38.91 -27.97
N ILE A 183 -22.24 38.18 -27.59
CA ILE A 183 -22.13 36.81 -27.08
C ILE A 183 -21.70 35.84 -28.18
N VAL A 184 -22.26 35.95 -29.39
CA VAL A 184 -21.89 35.11 -30.53
C VAL A 184 -20.43 35.29 -30.91
N ASN A 185 -19.92 36.53 -30.91
CA ASN A 185 -18.50 36.78 -31.20
C ASN A 185 -17.58 36.20 -30.13
N LYS A 186 -17.91 36.35 -28.84
CA LYS A 186 -17.16 35.72 -27.75
C LYS A 186 -17.19 34.20 -27.81
N LEU A 187 -18.32 33.61 -28.20
CA LEU A 187 -18.43 32.16 -28.40
C LEU A 187 -17.59 31.68 -29.59
N ARG A 188 -17.51 32.46 -30.68
CA ARG A 188 -16.65 32.17 -31.83
C ARG A 188 -15.16 32.23 -31.47
N GLU A 189 -14.74 33.22 -30.69
CA GLU A 189 -13.36 33.29 -30.21
C GLU A 189 -13.01 32.11 -29.29
N ALA A 190 -13.91 31.78 -28.35
CA ALA A 190 -13.72 30.64 -27.46
C ALA A 190 -13.69 29.30 -28.22
N LEU A 191 -14.45 29.17 -29.31
CA LEU A 191 -14.43 28.00 -30.17
C LEU A 191 -13.07 27.87 -30.88
N LYS A 192 -12.56 28.98 -31.43
CA LYS A 192 -11.25 29.02 -32.10
C LYS A 192 -10.10 28.66 -31.16
N ASP A 193 -10.15 29.11 -29.91
CA ASP A 193 -9.14 28.78 -28.90
C ASP A 193 -9.23 27.32 -28.43
N LYS A 194 -10.44 26.76 -28.35
CA LYS A 194 -10.65 25.33 -28.12
C LYS A 194 -10.13 24.47 -29.26
N GLU A 195 -10.36 24.86 -30.51
CA GLU A 195 -9.83 24.16 -31.70
C GLU A 195 -8.31 24.16 -31.73
N ARG A 196 -7.67 25.30 -31.41
CA ARG A 196 -6.21 25.38 -31.25
C ARG A 196 -5.69 24.45 -30.15
N SER A 197 -6.39 24.41 -29.02
CA SER A 197 -6.03 23.56 -27.88
C SER A 197 -6.16 22.07 -28.23
N LEU A 198 -7.22 21.70 -28.97
CA LEU A 198 -7.40 20.34 -29.49
C LEU A 198 -6.26 19.93 -30.42
N SER A 199 -5.87 20.78 -31.37
CA SER A 199 -4.76 20.50 -32.28
C SER A 199 -3.43 20.29 -31.54
N ILE A 200 -3.14 21.08 -30.50
CA ILE A 200 -1.94 20.90 -29.68
C ILE A 200 -2.00 19.57 -28.92
N LEU A 201 -3.16 19.23 -28.37
CA LEU A 201 -3.36 18.03 -27.58
C LEU A 201 -3.26 16.76 -28.44
N GLU A 202 -3.83 16.77 -29.66
CA GLU A 202 -3.69 15.70 -30.64
C GLU A 202 -2.24 15.46 -31.02
N ARG A 203 -1.46 16.53 -31.26
CA ARG A 203 -0.02 16.43 -31.52
C ARG A 203 0.74 15.84 -30.34
N TYR A 204 0.35 16.19 -29.11
CA TYR A 204 0.99 15.64 -27.90
C TYR A 204 0.62 14.17 -27.68
N ALA A 205 -0.63 13.79 -27.94
CA ALA A 205 -1.09 12.41 -27.90
C ALA A 205 -0.28 11.53 -28.88
N GLY A 206 -0.10 12.00 -30.13
CA GLY A 206 0.72 11.29 -31.12
C GLY A 206 2.17 11.07 -30.66
N LYS A 207 2.80 12.10 -30.06
CA LYS A 207 4.16 11.97 -29.49
C LYS A 207 4.23 10.99 -28.32
N LEU A 208 3.21 10.97 -27.46
CA LEU A 208 3.14 10.02 -26.35
C LEU A 208 2.98 8.58 -26.86
N GLU A 209 2.13 8.37 -27.86
CA GLU A 209 1.95 7.04 -28.49
C GLU A 209 3.23 6.53 -29.12
N GLU A 210 3.99 7.40 -29.80
CA GLU A 210 5.32 7.06 -30.32
C GLU A 210 6.28 6.66 -29.20
N ARG A 211 6.31 7.44 -28.11
CA ARG A 211 7.16 7.13 -26.96
C ARG A 211 6.79 5.83 -26.26
N VAL A 212 5.50 5.52 -26.18
CA VAL A 212 5.02 4.23 -25.63
C VAL A 212 5.51 3.09 -26.51
N ARG A 213 5.36 3.20 -27.84
CA ARG A 213 5.88 2.17 -28.78
C ARG A 213 7.38 1.96 -28.63
N GLU A 214 8.17 3.02 -28.51
CA GLU A 214 9.62 2.93 -28.28
C GLU A 214 9.95 2.19 -26.98
N LEU A 215 9.29 2.56 -25.88
CA LEU A 215 9.51 1.94 -24.57
C LEU A 215 9.08 0.47 -24.53
N GLU A 216 8.01 0.11 -25.23
CA GLU A 216 7.57 -1.27 -25.38
C GLU A 216 8.58 -2.11 -26.15
N GLU A 217 9.14 -1.59 -27.25
CA GLU A 217 10.22 -2.26 -27.97
C GLU A 217 11.48 -2.43 -27.12
N GLU A 218 11.87 -1.38 -26.39
CA GLU A 218 13.02 -1.43 -25.49
C GLU A 218 12.82 -2.47 -24.39
N ASN A 219 11.65 -2.50 -23.76
CA ASN A 219 11.29 -3.53 -22.78
C ASN A 219 11.33 -4.93 -23.38
N LYS A 220 10.83 -5.12 -24.60
CA LYS A 220 10.89 -6.41 -25.31
C LYS A 220 12.35 -6.84 -25.57
N ARG A 221 13.23 -5.91 -25.93
CA ARG A 221 14.67 -6.17 -26.10
C ARG A 221 15.35 -6.52 -24.77
N LEU A 222 15.04 -5.79 -23.70
CA LEU A 222 15.57 -6.04 -22.36
C LEU A 222 15.09 -7.37 -21.78
N ALA A 223 13.82 -7.73 -21.97
CA ALA A 223 13.26 -9.01 -21.57
C ALA A 223 13.98 -10.18 -22.27
N LYS A 224 14.23 -10.08 -23.58
CA LYS A 224 15.03 -11.07 -24.33
C LYS A 224 16.47 -11.17 -23.81
N ARG A 225 17.09 -10.06 -23.42
CA ARG A 225 18.43 -10.06 -22.80
C ARG A 225 18.45 -10.70 -21.42
N LYS A 226 17.42 -10.47 -20.59
CA LYS A 226 17.28 -11.10 -19.27
C LYS A 226 17.02 -12.60 -19.37
N SER A 227 16.21 -13.05 -20.34
CA SER A 227 16.00 -14.48 -20.60
C SER A 227 17.28 -15.20 -21.07
N LYS A 228 18.23 -14.51 -21.71
CA LYS A 228 19.55 -15.09 -22.03
C LYS A 228 20.51 -15.18 -20.83
N LYS A 229 20.19 -14.56 -19.69
CA LYS A 229 20.89 -14.76 -18.40
C LYS A 229 20.26 -15.93 -17.63
N ASP A 230 19.90 -17.00 -18.32
CA ASP A 230 19.68 -18.30 -17.69
C ASP A 230 20.91 -18.63 -16.83
N VAL A 231 20.67 -18.97 -15.57
CA VAL A 231 21.66 -19.62 -14.71
C VAL A 231 22.26 -20.76 -15.56
N PRO A 232 23.56 -20.71 -15.92
CA PRO A 232 24.07 -21.60 -16.95
C PRO A 232 23.76 -23.04 -16.54
N LYS A 233 23.07 -23.82 -17.38
CA LYS A 233 22.80 -25.26 -17.17
C LYS A 233 24.02 -26.05 -16.65
N LYS A 234 25.23 -25.53 -16.90
CA LYS A 234 26.51 -25.99 -16.33
C LYS A 234 26.54 -26.01 -14.80
N PHE A 235 25.95 -25.02 -14.12
CA PHE A 235 25.85 -24.96 -12.66
C PHE A 235 24.84 -25.96 -12.11
N GLU A 236 23.69 -26.14 -12.76
CA GLU A 236 22.72 -27.18 -12.35
C GLU A 236 23.31 -28.59 -12.44
N LEU A 237 24.00 -28.90 -13.55
CA LEU A 237 24.69 -30.19 -13.70
C LEU A 237 25.80 -30.35 -12.65
N ARG A 238 26.53 -29.27 -12.34
CA ARG A 238 27.61 -29.29 -11.36
C ARG A 238 27.07 -29.49 -9.94
N ILE A 239 25.97 -28.83 -9.58
CA ILE A 239 25.28 -29.01 -8.30
C ILE A 239 24.83 -30.47 -8.16
N LYS A 240 24.16 -31.00 -9.18
CA LYS A 240 23.69 -32.40 -9.15
C LYS A 240 24.84 -33.40 -8.99
N ASN A 241 25.95 -33.19 -9.70
CA ASN A 241 27.13 -34.05 -9.57
C ASN A 241 27.75 -33.95 -8.15
N LEU A 242 27.89 -32.72 -7.62
CA LEU A 242 28.40 -32.51 -6.26
C LEU A 242 27.50 -33.14 -5.20
N GLU A 243 26.18 -33.07 -5.35
CA GLU A 243 25.22 -33.74 -4.48
C GLU A 243 25.38 -35.26 -4.50
N THR A 244 25.59 -35.86 -5.68
CA THR A 244 25.83 -37.31 -5.77
C THR A 244 27.16 -37.73 -5.14
N GLU A 245 28.23 -36.95 -5.31
CA GLU A 245 29.52 -37.22 -4.66
C GLU A 245 29.43 -37.08 -3.14
N LEU A 246 28.70 -36.07 -2.66
CA LEU A 246 28.48 -35.85 -1.24
C LEU A 246 27.74 -37.04 -0.61
N ARG A 247 26.70 -37.57 -1.28
CA ARG A 247 25.99 -38.77 -0.82
C ARG A 247 26.90 -39.99 -0.74
N LYS A 248 27.71 -40.25 -1.76
CA LYS A 248 28.66 -41.38 -1.76
C LYS A 248 29.69 -41.27 -0.64
N LYS A 249 30.25 -40.07 -0.42
CA LYS A 249 31.20 -39.83 0.68
C LYS A 249 30.54 -39.98 2.05
N ALA A 250 29.30 -39.51 2.21
CA ALA A 250 28.54 -39.65 3.45
C ALA A 250 28.24 -41.12 3.78
N GLU A 251 27.93 -41.94 2.77
CA GLU A 251 27.76 -43.39 2.96
C GLU A 251 29.07 -44.07 3.38
N ALA A 252 30.17 -43.79 2.68
CA ALA A 252 31.48 -44.34 3.02
C ALA A 252 31.95 -43.94 4.44
N ILE A 253 31.60 -42.73 4.91
CA ILE A 253 31.85 -42.30 6.28
C ILE A 253 31.01 -43.12 7.27
N ARG A 254 29.73 -43.38 6.96
CA ARG A 254 28.86 -44.22 7.81
C ARG A 254 29.41 -45.64 7.93
N GLU A 255 29.74 -46.29 6.82
CA GLU A 255 30.32 -47.65 6.82
C GLU A 255 31.63 -47.71 7.63
N ARG A 256 32.52 -46.72 7.46
CA ARG A 256 33.77 -46.65 8.24
C ARG A 256 33.53 -46.45 9.72
N ASN A 257 32.56 -45.63 10.09
CA ASN A 257 32.20 -45.40 11.49
C ASN A 257 31.63 -46.66 12.15
N GLU A 258 30.85 -47.46 11.42
CA GLU A 258 30.38 -48.76 11.91
C GLU A 258 31.55 -49.70 12.20
N VAL A 259 32.50 -49.83 11.28
CA VAL A 259 33.71 -50.63 11.48
C VAL A 259 34.51 -50.14 12.69
N ILE A 260 34.72 -48.83 12.82
CA ILE A 260 35.42 -48.23 13.96
C ILE A 260 34.71 -48.57 15.27
N ASN A 261 33.38 -48.50 15.31
CA ASN A 261 32.61 -48.85 16.51
C ASN A 261 32.73 -50.34 16.84
N THR A 262 32.71 -51.22 15.84
CA THR A 262 32.96 -52.65 16.06
C THR A 262 34.35 -52.89 16.65
N LEU A 263 35.39 -52.26 16.09
CA LEU A 263 36.75 -52.38 16.60
C LEU A 263 36.90 -51.85 18.03
N LYS A 264 36.29 -50.70 18.35
CA LYS A 264 36.26 -50.14 19.72
C LYS A 264 35.58 -51.10 20.70
N ASN A 265 34.48 -51.72 20.31
CA ASN A 265 33.80 -52.71 21.15
C ASN A 265 34.67 -53.95 21.38
N LEU A 266 35.37 -54.43 20.34
CA LEU A 266 36.31 -55.55 20.47
C LEU A 266 37.47 -55.20 21.41
N GLU A 267 38.06 -54.01 21.30
CA GLU A 267 39.09 -53.55 22.24
C GLU A 267 38.57 -53.47 23.68
N LYS A 268 37.33 -53.01 23.89
CA LYS A 268 36.72 -52.95 25.21
C LYS A 268 36.59 -54.35 25.83
N ILE A 269 36.08 -55.32 25.06
CA ILE A 269 35.94 -56.72 25.49
C ILE A 269 37.31 -57.31 25.87
N ARG A 270 38.36 -57.02 25.11
CA ARG A 270 39.74 -57.45 25.43
C ARG A 270 40.25 -56.84 26.74
N LYS A 271 39.97 -55.56 27.00
CA LYS A 271 40.34 -54.90 28.26
C LYS A 271 39.61 -55.49 29.47
N GLU A 272 38.42 -56.03 29.27
CA GLU A 272 37.62 -56.73 30.29
C GLU A 272 38.10 -58.18 30.52
N GLY A 273 39.14 -58.64 29.83
CA GLY A 273 39.77 -59.96 30.02
C GLY A 273 39.20 -61.09 29.13
N PHE A 274 38.29 -60.77 28.22
CA PHE A 274 37.69 -61.74 27.29
C PHE A 274 38.41 -61.77 25.95
N VAL A 275 38.50 -62.96 25.33
CA VAL A 275 39.05 -63.11 23.98
C VAL A 275 37.89 -63.15 22.97
N PRO A 276 37.77 -62.18 22.05
CA PRO A 276 36.68 -62.17 21.08
C PRO A 276 36.83 -63.31 20.06
N VAL A 277 35.75 -64.06 19.86
CA VAL A 277 35.66 -65.10 18.82
C VAL A 277 35.02 -64.50 17.57
N LYS A 278 35.72 -64.59 16.44
CA LYS A 278 35.28 -64.03 15.15
C LYS A 278 34.74 -65.14 14.26
N ILE A 279 33.51 -64.96 13.79
CA ILE A 279 32.83 -65.94 12.94
C ILE A 279 33.17 -65.64 11.48
N VAL A 280 33.72 -66.64 10.79
CA VAL A 280 34.05 -66.60 9.36
C VAL A 280 33.31 -67.74 8.65
N LYS A 281 32.89 -67.54 7.40
CA LYS A 281 32.03 -68.53 6.71
C LYS A 281 32.77 -69.79 6.28
N ASN A 282 34.07 -69.69 6.01
CA ASN A 282 34.91 -70.81 5.59
C ASN A 282 36.40 -70.44 5.70
N SER A 283 37.28 -71.41 5.47
CA SER A 283 38.73 -71.27 5.53
C SER A 283 39.37 -70.85 4.19
N SER A 284 38.59 -70.37 3.22
CA SER A 284 39.14 -69.88 1.96
C SER A 284 40.01 -68.64 2.20
N TYR A 285 41.06 -68.49 1.38
CA TYR A 285 41.92 -67.32 1.43
C TYR A 285 41.14 -66.01 1.21
N GLU A 286 40.12 -66.04 0.35
CA GLU A 286 39.26 -64.88 0.05
C GLU A 286 38.45 -64.45 1.29
N GLU A 287 37.80 -65.39 1.97
CA GLU A 287 37.02 -65.11 3.19
C GLU A 287 37.92 -64.63 4.33
N LEU A 288 39.10 -65.23 4.51
CA LEU A 288 40.08 -64.78 5.52
C LEU A 288 40.63 -63.39 5.21
N LEU A 289 40.87 -63.08 3.94
CA LEU A 289 41.30 -61.75 3.50
C LEU A 289 40.22 -60.70 3.71
N GLU A 290 38.95 -61.05 3.48
CA GLU A 290 37.81 -60.17 3.75
C GLU A 290 37.62 -59.95 5.25
N ALA A 291 37.76 -61.00 6.05
CA ALA A 291 37.71 -60.94 7.51
C ALA A 291 38.84 -60.05 8.10
N GLU A 292 40.07 -60.21 7.62
CA GLU A 292 41.21 -59.35 7.98
C GLU A 292 40.91 -57.87 7.64
N LYS A 293 40.40 -57.59 6.44
CA LYS A 293 40.05 -56.22 6.03
C LYS A 293 38.92 -55.61 6.85
N LYS A 294 37.94 -56.42 7.27
CA LYS A 294 36.72 -55.93 7.91
C LYS A 294 36.90 -55.69 9.41
N PHE A 295 37.64 -56.54 10.11
CA PHE A 295 37.77 -56.45 11.56
C PHE A 295 39.14 -56.89 12.11
N GLY A 296 40.12 -57.20 11.25
CA GLY A 296 41.41 -57.79 11.61
C GLY A 296 41.26 -59.20 12.19
N ILE A 297 42.16 -60.14 11.92
CA ILE A 297 42.09 -61.51 12.46
C ILE A 297 43.38 -61.92 13.17
N TRP A 298 44.39 -61.04 13.18
CA TRP A 298 45.66 -61.30 13.84
C TRP A 298 45.51 -61.46 15.35
N LYS A 299 45.98 -62.62 15.88
CA LYS A 299 45.90 -63.02 17.30
C LYS A 299 44.49 -63.20 17.85
N ASP A 300 43.51 -63.47 16.99
CA ASP A 300 42.12 -63.77 17.40
C ASP A 300 41.75 -65.23 17.19
N VAL A 301 40.70 -65.67 17.91
CA VAL A 301 40.11 -66.99 17.74
C VAL A 301 39.07 -66.93 16.63
N LEU A 302 39.25 -67.73 15.59
CA LEU A 302 38.32 -67.84 14.48
C LEU A 302 37.39 -69.04 14.66
N TYR A 303 36.10 -68.82 14.45
CA TYR A 303 35.10 -69.87 14.38
C TYR A 303 34.57 -69.96 12.94
N PHE A 304 34.81 -71.10 12.30
CA PHE A 304 34.33 -71.38 10.95
C PHE A 304 32.92 -71.96 11.04
N LYS A 305 31.95 -71.29 10.43
CA LYS A 305 30.55 -71.71 10.43
C LYS A 305 30.24 -72.65 9.25
#